data_AF-A0A316TKQ4-F1
#
_entry.id   AF-A0A316TKQ4-F1
#
_cell.length_a   1.000
_cell.length_b   1.000
_cell.length_c   1.000
_cell.angle_alpha   90.00
_cell.angle_beta   90.00
_cell.angle_gamma   90.00
#
_symmetry.space_group_name_H-M   'P 1'
#
loop_
_entity.id
_entity.type
_entity.pdbx_description
1 polymer ?
#
loop_
_entity_poly.entity_id
_entity_poly.type
_entity_poly.pdbx_seq_one_letter_code
_entity_poly.pdbx_strand_id
1 'polypeptide(L)'
;MLQLFSGSSEEKKAVFIQLIDEFIFLERKLGQLEQLPFIKVHPSDPFKQKITPAGKQYKELLQQYANMVKILSSLTNRTDETNESELRKFLKKFKTRI
;
A
#
# COMPACT_ATOMS: atom_id res chain seq x y z
N MET A 1 18.29 8.48 -3.76
CA MET A 1 18.97 7.21 -3.44
C MET A 1 20.21 7.42 -2.59
N LEU A 2 21.25 8.13 -3.07
CA LEU A 2 22.53 8.27 -2.34
C LEU A 2 22.45 8.92 -0.95
N GLN A 3 21.55 9.89 -0.74
CA GLN A 3 21.34 10.52 0.59
C GLN A 3 20.55 9.66 1.58
N LEU A 4 19.85 8.62 1.12
CA LEU A 4 19.03 7.78 1.99
C LEU A 4 19.86 6.77 2.79
N PHE A 5 21.06 6.49 2.31
CA PHE A 5 21.95 5.46 2.86
C PHE A 5 23.17 6.01 3.59
N SER A 6 23.26 7.34 3.79
CA SER A 6 24.37 7.94 4.52
C SER A 6 24.38 7.40 5.96
N GLY A 7 25.41 6.61 6.30
CA GLY A 7 25.57 5.97 7.61
C GLY A 7 24.95 4.58 7.77
N SER A 8 24.36 3.99 6.72
CA SER A 8 23.83 2.61 6.77
C SER A 8 24.89 1.57 6.39
N SER A 9 24.89 0.41 7.06
CA SER A 9 25.74 -0.73 6.69
C SER A 9 25.37 -1.27 5.30
N GLU A 10 26.31 -1.89 4.59
CA GLU A 10 26.06 -2.47 3.26
C GLU A 10 24.93 -3.51 3.27
N GLU A 11 24.80 -4.27 4.35
CA GLU A 11 23.70 -5.22 4.56
C GLU A 11 22.33 -4.53 4.57
N LYS A 12 22.21 -3.38 5.27
CA LYS A 12 20.97 -2.60 5.30
C LYS A 12 20.63 -2.02 3.93
N LYS A 13 21.65 -1.59 3.16
CA LYS A 13 21.45 -1.10 1.79
C LYS A 13 20.94 -2.21 0.87
N ALA A 14 21.52 -3.41 0.97
CA ALA A 14 21.09 -4.56 0.18
C ALA A 14 19.64 -4.96 0.46
N VAL A 15 19.25 -5.05 1.75
CA VAL A 15 17.86 -5.33 2.15
C VAL A 15 16.91 -4.25 1.64
N PHE A 16 17.30 -2.98 1.73
CA PHE A 16 16.46 -1.88 1.28
C PHE A 16 16.26 -1.86 -0.24
N ILE A 17 17.30 -2.17 -1.02
CA ILE A 17 17.20 -2.29 -2.49
C ILE A 17 16.25 -3.44 -2.85
N GLN A 18 16.41 -4.60 -2.21
CA GLN A 18 15.50 -5.74 -2.42
C GLN A 18 14.05 -5.37 -2.11
N LEU A 19 13.80 -4.64 -1.01
CA LEU A 19 12.45 -4.17 -0.67
C LEU A 19 11.89 -3.19 -1.70
N ILE A 20 12.72 -2.34 -2.34
CA ILE A 20 12.26 -1.48 -3.43
C ILE A 20 11.84 -2.31 -4.65
N ASP A 21 12.64 -3.31 -5.03
CA ASP A 21 12.34 -4.13 -6.20
C ASP A 21 11.02 -4.90 -6.02
N GLU A 22 10.81 -5.48 -4.84
CA GLU A 22 9.56 -6.14 -4.46
C GLU A 22 8.38 -5.15 -4.43
N PHE A 23 8.62 -3.90 -3.99
CA PHE A 23 7.60 -2.87 -3.94
C PHE A 23 7.14 -2.47 -5.34
N ILE A 24 8.08 -2.25 -6.25
CA ILE A 24 7.80 -1.95 -7.67
C ILE A 24 7.07 -3.12 -8.33
N PHE A 25 7.46 -4.36 -8.01
CA PHE A 25 6.77 -5.54 -8.52
C PHE A 25 5.30 -5.57 -8.06
N LEU A 26 5.04 -5.37 -6.77
CA LEU A 26 3.67 -5.31 -6.23
C LEU A 26 2.85 -4.18 -6.87
N GLU A 27 3.43 -2.99 -7.01
CA GLU A 27 2.77 -1.83 -7.63
C GLU A 27 2.32 -2.15 -9.07
N ARG A 28 3.19 -2.76 -9.86
CA ARG A 28 2.86 -3.21 -11.23
C ARG A 28 1.75 -4.26 -11.24
N LYS A 29 1.77 -5.22 -10.32
CA LYS A 29 0.74 -6.27 -10.22
C LYS A 29 -0.61 -5.71 -9.79
N LEU A 30 -0.62 -4.78 -8.86
CA LEU A 30 -1.84 -4.08 -8.45
C LEU A 30 -2.43 -3.31 -9.63
N GLY A 31 -1.62 -2.54 -10.37
CA GLY A 31 -2.09 -1.81 -11.55
C GLY A 31 -2.62 -2.72 -12.67
N GLN A 32 -2.07 -3.92 -12.84
CA GLN A 32 -2.60 -4.93 -13.78
C GLN A 32 -3.96 -5.48 -13.32
N LEU A 33 -4.09 -5.79 -12.03
CA LEU A 33 -5.32 -6.33 -11.47
C LEU A 33 -6.45 -5.30 -11.49
N GLU A 34 -6.15 -4.02 -11.27
CA GLU A 34 -7.12 -2.92 -11.27
C GLU A 34 -7.88 -2.77 -12.59
N GLN A 35 -7.33 -3.28 -13.70
CA GLN A 35 -7.97 -3.30 -15.01
C GLN A 35 -9.03 -4.40 -15.15
N LEU A 36 -9.12 -5.33 -14.19
CA LEU A 36 -10.03 -6.48 -14.22
C LEU A 36 -11.26 -6.24 -13.33
N PRO A 37 -12.42 -6.84 -13.65
CA PRO A 37 -13.59 -6.73 -12.78
C PRO A 37 -13.33 -7.45 -11.46
N PHE A 38 -13.49 -6.76 -10.33
CA PHE A 38 -13.32 -7.33 -8.99
C PHE A 38 -14.57 -8.03 -8.46
N ILE A 39 -15.72 -7.70 -9.02
CA ILE A 39 -17.01 -8.26 -8.66
C ILE A 39 -17.71 -8.79 -9.90
N LYS A 40 -18.30 -9.98 -9.77
CA LYS A 40 -19.24 -10.52 -10.74
C LYS A 40 -20.65 -10.45 -10.15
N VAL A 41 -21.53 -9.75 -10.84
CA VAL A 41 -22.97 -9.67 -10.52
C VAL A 41 -23.69 -10.85 -11.18
N HIS A 42 -24.64 -11.47 -10.49
CA HIS A 42 -25.45 -12.54 -11.05
C HIS A 42 -26.36 -11.98 -12.16
N PRO A 43 -26.46 -12.64 -13.34
CA PRO A 43 -27.14 -12.09 -14.51
C PRO A 43 -28.63 -11.79 -14.29
N SER A 44 -29.27 -12.54 -13.39
CA SER A 44 -30.71 -12.46 -13.12
C SER A 44 -31.06 -11.79 -11.79
N ASP A 45 -30.08 -11.56 -10.93
CA ASP A 45 -30.31 -11.06 -9.55
C ASP A 45 -29.17 -10.11 -9.14
N PRO A 46 -29.37 -8.79 -9.26
CA PRO A 46 -28.32 -7.82 -9.02
C PRO A 46 -27.85 -7.73 -7.55
N PHE A 47 -28.62 -8.27 -6.60
CA PHE A 47 -28.23 -8.32 -5.19
C PHE A 47 -27.25 -9.46 -4.90
N LYS A 48 -27.12 -10.44 -5.80
CA LYS A 48 -26.14 -11.52 -5.68
C LYS A 48 -24.85 -11.16 -6.39
N GLN A 49 -23.81 -10.92 -5.60
CA GLN A 49 -22.48 -10.55 -6.07
C GLN A 49 -21.44 -11.50 -5.50
N LYS A 50 -20.42 -11.83 -6.31
CA LYS A 50 -19.27 -12.63 -5.88
C LYS A 50 -17.98 -11.92 -6.22
N ILE A 51 -17.00 -12.01 -5.31
CA ILE A 51 -15.65 -11.56 -5.58
C ILE A 51 -15.04 -12.43 -6.69
N THR A 52 -14.38 -11.78 -7.65
CA THR A 52 -13.62 -12.49 -8.69
C THR A 52 -12.26 -12.92 -8.14
N PRO A 53 -11.57 -13.87 -8.79
CA PRO A 53 -10.19 -14.18 -8.43
C PRO A 53 -9.27 -12.95 -8.47
N ALA A 54 -9.46 -12.06 -9.45
CA ALA A 54 -8.71 -10.80 -9.55
C ALA A 54 -8.96 -9.89 -8.34
N GLY A 55 -10.23 -9.73 -7.92
CA GLY A 55 -10.57 -8.93 -6.74
C GLY A 55 -9.99 -9.50 -5.45
N LYS A 56 -9.94 -10.84 -5.33
CA LYS A 56 -9.30 -11.50 -4.18
C LYS A 56 -7.80 -11.26 -4.15
N GLN A 57 -7.11 -11.47 -5.28
CA GLN A 57 -5.67 -11.23 -5.40
C GLN A 57 -5.32 -9.76 -5.15
N TYR A 58 -6.11 -8.83 -5.68
CA TYR A 58 -5.90 -7.40 -5.47
C TYR A 58 -5.93 -7.05 -3.99
N LYS A 59 -6.92 -7.55 -3.25
CA LYS A 59 -7.01 -7.33 -1.80
C LYS A 59 -5.80 -7.87 -1.03
N GLU A 60 -5.33 -9.07 -1.38
CA GLU A 60 -4.18 -9.70 -0.71
C GLU A 60 -2.87 -8.94 -1.01
N LEU A 61 -2.63 -8.59 -2.27
CA LEU A 61 -1.44 -7.83 -2.68
C LEU A 61 -1.47 -6.39 -2.15
N LEU A 62 -2.64 -5.76 -2.06
CA LEU A 62 -2.78 -4.41 -1.52
C LEU A 62 -2.40 -4.37 -0.03
N GLN A 63 -2.75 -5.42 0.71
CA GLN A 63 -2.34 -5.56 2.11
C GLN A 63 -0.81 -5.72 2.24
N GLN A 64 -0.19 -6.51 1.36
CA GLN A 64 1.27 -6.67 1.32
C GLN A 64 1.97 -5.36 0.96
N TYR A 65 1.48 -4.67 -0.06
CA TYR A 65 1.96 -3.34 -0.47
C TYR A 65 1.88 -2.34 0.68
N ALA A 66 0.75 -2.26 1.39
CA ALA A 66 0.58 -1.38 2.54
C ALA A 66 1.57 -1.71 3.68
N ASN A 67 1.89 -2.99 3.88
CA ASN A 67 2.89 -3.41 4.86
C ASN A 67 4.30 -2.98 4.43
N MET A 68 4.63 -3.11 3.14
CA MET A 68 5.91 -2.65 2.61
C MET A 68 6.08 -1.14 2.68
N VAL A 69 5.03 -0.35 2.42
CA VAL A 69 5.04 1.11 2.66
C VAL A 69 5.44 1.40 4.10
N LYS A 70 4.81 0.73 5.09
CA LYS A 70 5.13 0.95 6.51
C LYS A 70 6.58 0.61 6.84
N ILE A 71 7.08 -0.51 6.32
CA ILE A 71 8.46 -0.95 6.54
C ILE A 71 9.44 0.07 5.92
N LEU A 72 9.25 0.44 4.66
CA LEU A 72 10.08 1.42 3.97
C LEU A 72 10.05 2.78 4.69
N SER A 73 8.88 3.27 5.09
CA SER A 73 8.76 4.52 5.87
C SER A 73 9.53 4.46 7.18
N SER A 74 9.47 3.34 7.90
CA SER A 74 10.23 3.15 9.14
C SER A 74 11.75 3.15 8.92
N LEU A 75 12.22 2.54 7.83
CA LEU A 75 13.64 2.45 7.49
C LEU A 75 14.22 3.80 7.06
N THR A 76 13.39 4.69 6.50
CA THR A 76 13.82 6.03 6.09
C THR A 76 13.87 7.04 7.23
N ASN A 77 13.59 6.62 8.48
CA ASN A 77 13.52 7.49 9.67
C ASN A 77 12.63 8.73 9.47
N ARG A 78 11.73 8.70 8.49
CA ARG A 78 10.60 9.62 8.38
C ARG A 78 9.49 9.13 9.31
N THR A 79 9.81 9.04 10.59
CA THR A 79 8.78 9.23 11.60
C THR A 79 8.30 10.66 11.39
N ASP A 80 7.14 10.80 10.75
CA ASP A 80 6.39 12.06 10.65
C ASP A 80 6.03 12.56 12.06
N GLU A 81 7.01 13.02 12.82
CA GLU A 81 6.75 13.91 13.95
C GLU A 81 6.45 15.32 13.45
N THR A 82 6.82 15.65 12.20
CA THR A 82 6.73 17.03 11.67
C THR A 82 5.59 17.27 10.69
N ASN A 83 5.06 16.26 10.00
CA ASN A 83 3.96 16.45 9.04
C ASN A 83 2.69 15.72 9.48
N GLU A 84 1.69 16.50 9.86
CA GLU A 84 0.37 15.97 10.20
C GLU A 84 -0.23 15.23 9.00
N SER A 85 -0.38 13.90 9.11
CA SER A 85 -1.03 13.06 8.09
C SER A 85 -2.42 13.61 7.72
N GLU A 86 -2.75 13.60 6.43
CA GLU A 86 -4.08 13.99 5.91
C GLU A 86 -5.23 13.22 6.58
N LEU A 87 -5.00 11.96 6.97
CA LEU A 87 -5.97 11.18 7.75
C LEU A 87 -6.18 11.78 9.15
N ARG A 88 -5.12 12.26 9.81
CA ARG A 88 -5.23 12.93 11.12
C ARG A 88 -5.97 14.27 11.00
N LYS A 89 -5.71 15.05 9.93
CA LYS A 89 -6.45 16.29 9.62
C LYS A 89 -7.94 16.02 9.43
N PHE A 90 -8.27 14.98 8.65
CA PHE A 90 -9.65 14.55 8.42
C PHE A 90 -10.35 14.11 9.71
N LEU A 91 -9.70 13.28 10.53
CA LEU A 91 -10.26 12.78 11.79
C LEU A 91 -10.50 13.90 12.81
N LYS A 92 -9.60 14.90 12.89
CA LYS A 92 -9.82 16.10 13.71
C LYS A 92 -11.08 16.85 13.29
N LYS A 93 -11.24 17.10 11.98
CA LYS A 93 -12.44 17.76 11.41
C LYS A 93 -13.74 16.99 11.70
N PHE A 94 -13.66 15.65 11.79
CA PHE A 94 -14.81 14.81 12.08
C PHE A 94 -15.19 14.84 13.58
N LYS A 95 -14.20 14.84 14.48
CA LYS A 95 -14.43 14.97 15.94
C LYS A 95 -15.07 16.29 16.36
N THR A 96 -14.89 17.37 15.60
CA THR A 96 -15.48 18.69 15.90
C THR A 96 -16.96 18.79 15.49
N ARG A 97 -17.53 17.77 14.83
CA ARG A 97 -18.91 17.77 14.32
C ARG A 97 -19.87 16.88 15.11
N ILE A 98 -19.41 16.29 16.20
CA ILE A 98 -20.19 15.50 17.17
C ILE A 98 -20.07 16.22 18.51
#